data_AF-A0A1X1ZTL5-F1
#
_entry.id   AF-A0A1X1ZTL5-F1
#
_cell.length_a   1.000
_cell.length_b   1.000
_cell.length_c   1.000
_cell.angle_alpha   90.00
_cell.angle_beta   90.00
_cell.angle_gamma   90.00
#
_symmetry.space_group_name_H-M   'P 1'
#
loop_
_entity.id
_entity.type
_entity.pdbx_description
1 polymer ?
#
loop_
_entity_poly.entity_id
_entity_poly.type
_entity_poly.pdbx_seq_one_letter_code
_entity_poly.pdbx_strand_id
1 'polypeptide(L)'
;MIMSGEGSGYVPAGVFVPRTVRLLVADGLVDRAFRNTWFGCVDPARVLVEYARMRAATGWELVAAATSDQSSSLRQCGVEHVESYAFPMSVAEIPLPVLDGMHVHRLQLEFPDLFERLTNLSAADDASARRMMMVLARDLIDEVNGFQHLIDLPRTWSALVAGNEPSADEWDKFQKLTELEFLVTTTKRPPACPVEVYRQAWMVGRAMEVVSGFGDRPLPLPDMVYALSAAWPGVDVRRQVEPLLRAAELDLGWY
;
A
#
# COMPACT_ATOMS: atom_id res chain seq x y z
N MET A 1 2.28 15.69 -7.83
CA MET A 1 1.79 14.31 -7.60
C MET A 1 2.97 13.41 -7.33
N ILE A 2 2.75 12.24 -6.72
CA ILE A 2 3.77 11.20 -6.53
C ILE A 2 3.30 9.86 -7.10
N MET A 3 4.27 9.03 -7.47
CA MET A 3 4.08 7.66 -7.95
C MET A 3 5.32 6.85 -7.56
N SER A 4 5.14 5.61 -7.14
CA SER A 4 6.24 4.65 -6.96
C SER A 4 6.15 3.54 -8.00
N GLY A 5 7.26 2.85 -8.27
CA GLY A 5 7.25 1.68 -9.17
C GLY A 5 6.73 0.39 -8.52
N GLU A 6 6.37 0.45 -7.23
CA GLU A 6 5.87 -0.70 -6.48
C GLU A 6 4.36 -0.82 -6.60
N GLY A 7 3.90 -2.01 -7.01
CA GLY A 7 2.49 -2.28 -7.28
C GLY A 7 1.88 -1.25 -8.23
N SER A 8 0.86 -0.55 -7.76
CA SER A 8 0.22 0.55 -8.51
C SER A 8 0.51 1.91 -7.86
N GLY A 9 1.75 2.17 -7.43
CA GLY A 9 2.09 3.42 -6.72
C GLY A 9 1.97 3.29 -5.21
N TYR A 10 2.38 2.16 -4.67
CA TYR A 10 2.31 1.85 -3.24
C TYR A 10 3.16 2.79 -2.38
N VAL A 11 2.63 3.17 -1.22
CA VAL A 11 3.32 3.92 -0.17
C VAL A 11 3.61 2.96 1.02
N PRO A 12 4.88 2.70 1.37
CA PRO A 12 5.23 1.80 2.47
C PRO A 12 4.68 2.27 3.83
N ALA A 13 4.51 1.32 4.76
CA ALA A 13 4.12 1.64 6.13
C ALA A 13 5.19 2.54 6.79
N GLY A 14 4.74 3.49 7.62
CA GLY A 14 5.62 4.47 8.25
C GLY A 14 6.11 5.61 7.34
N VAL A 15 5.76 5.61 6.05
CA VAL A 15 6.01 6.75 5.16
C VAL A 15 4.84 7.72 5.21
N PHE A 16 5.09 8.94 5.70
CA PHE A 16 4.10 10.01 5.74
C PHE A 16 4.39 11.03 4.65
N VAL A 17 3.35 11.35 3.87
CA VAL A 17 3.47 12.18 2.67
C VAL A 17 2.99 13.60 2.98
N PRO A 18 3.64 14.66 2.49
CA PRO A 18 3.15 16.03 2.70
C PRO A 18 1.70 16.20 2.21
N ARG A 19 0.87 16.92 2.98
CA ARG A 19 -0.57 17.13 2.70
C ARG A 19 -0.84 17.85 1.38
N THR A 20 0.14 18.57 0.85
CA THR A 20 0.08 19.25 -0.46
C THR A 20 0.28 18.30 -1.63
N VAL A 21 0.79 17.10 -1.39
CA VAL A 21 1.01 16.08 -2.40
C VAL A 21 -0.27 15.25 -2.62
N ARG A 22 -0.44 14.76 -3.84
CA ARG A 22 -1.49 13.81 -4.22
C ARG A 22 -0.85 12.58 -4.80
N LEU A 23 -1.36 11.41 -4.44
CA LEU A 23 -0.99 10.15 -5.06
C LEU A 23 -1.64 10.09 -6.45
N LEU A 24 -0.86 9.79 -7.49
CA LEU A 24 -1.38 9.75 -8.86
C LEU A 24 -2.59 8.82 -8.97
N VAL A 25 -2.52 7.64 -8.34
CA VAL A 25 -3.60 6.65 -8.46
C VAL A 25 -4.87 7.03 -7.73
N ALA A 26 -4.85 7.97 -6.79
CA ALA A 26 -6.05 8.47 -6.13
C ALA A 26 -6.88 9.41 -7.03
N ASP A 27 -6.35 9.79 -8.20
CA ASP A 27 -7.06 10.63 -9.16
C ASP A 27 -8.21 9.87 -9.85
N GLY A 28 -9.39 10.49 -9.96
CA GLY A 28 -10.55 9.87 -10.60
C GLY A 28 -10.38 9.55 -12.09
N LEU A 29 -9.39 10.12 -12.77
CA LEU A 29 -9.03 9.73 -14.14
C LEU A 29 -8.24 8.40 -14.21
N VAL A 30 -7.68 7.94 -13.09
CA VAL A 30 -6.85 6.74 -13.03
C VAL A 30 -7.71 5.53 -12.67
N ASP A 31 -8.27 4.91 -13.69
CA ASP A 31 -9.14 3.76 -13.56
C ASP A 31 -8.36 2.44 -13.34
N ARG A 32 -9.13 1.35 -13.21
CA ARG A 32 -8.58 0.00 -13.04
C ARG A 32 -7.74 -0.45 -14.24
N ALA A 33 -8.08 -0.03 -15.45
CA ALA A 33 -7.34 -0.42 -16.65
C ALA A 33 -5.94 0.22 -16.63
N PHE A 34 -5.86 1.53 -16.35
CA PHE A 34 -4.59 2.24 -16.21
C PHE A 34 -3.72 1.62 -15.10
N ARG A 35 -4.31 1.39 -13.92
CA ARG A 35 -3.59 0.78 -12.79
C ARG A 35 -3.04 -0.61 -13.13
N ASN A 36 -3.78 -1.41 -13.90
CA ASN A 36 -3.34 -2.73 -14.35
C ASN A 36 -2.25 -2.67 -15.42
N THR A 37 -2.35 -1.75 -16.37
CA THR A 37 -1.34 -1.56 -17.43
C THR A 37 0.02 -1.17 -16.86
N TRP A 38 0.02 -0.32 -15.83
CA TRP A 38 1.24 0.22 -15.23
C TRP A 38 1.65 -0.46 -13.92
N PHE A 39 1.02 -1.60 -13.59
CA PHE A 39 1.31 -2.33 -12.37
C PHE A 39 2.74 -2.89 -12.38
N GLY A 40 3.55 -2.51 -11.40
CA GLY A 40 4.96 -2.87 -11.32
C GLY A 40 5.80 -2.20 -12.41
N CYS A 41 5.42 -1.02 -12.90
CA CYS A 41 6.25 -0.33 -13.89
C CYS A 41 7.62 0.03 -13.28
N VAL A 42 8.70 -0.44 -13.90
CA VAL A 42 10.08 -0.15 -13.45
C VAL A 42 10.41 1.34 -13.52
N ASP A 43 9.86 2.06 -14.50
CA ASP A 43 10.06 3.51 -14.67
C ASP A 43 8.78 4.26 -14.24
N PRO A 44 8.63 4.66 -12.96
CA PRO A 44 7.44 5.36 -12.49
C PRO A 44 7.25 6.72 -13.18
N ALA A 45 8.31 7.33 -13.72
CA ALA A 45 8.20 8.58 -14.44
C ALA A 45 7.58 8.40 -15.84
N ARG A 46 7.72 7.21 -16.44
CA ARG A 46 6.90 6.83 -17.60
C ARG A 46 5.41 6.88 -17.26
N VAL A 47 5.02 6.37 -16.09
CA VAL A 47 3.60 6.40 -15.66
C VAL A 47 3.10 7.84 -15.50
N LEU A 48 3.93 8.73 -14.94
CA LEU A 48 3.61 10.17 -14.84
C LEU A 48 3.39 10.81 -16.23
N VAL A 49 4.24 10.50 -17.20
CA VAL A 49 4.12 11.00 -18.59
C VAL A 49 2.81 10.53 -19.22
N GLU A 50 2.45 9.26 -19.07
CA GLU A 50 1.25 8.69 -19.68
C GLU A 50 -0.02 9.23 -19.03
N TYR A 51 0.00 9.40 -17.70
CA TYR A 51 -1.05 10.12 -16.99
C TYR A 51 -1.16 11.58 -17.45
N ALA A 52 -0.05 12.28 -17.66
CA ALA A 52 -0.05 13.65 -18.17
C ALA A 52 -0.70 13.75 -19.57
N ARG A 53 -0.47 12.77 -20.45
CA ARG A 53 -1.14 12.70 -21.75
C ARG A 53 -2.65 12.54 -21.63
N MET A 54 -3.13 11.73 -20.67
CA MET A 54 -4.56 11.62 -20.38
C MET A 54 -5.13 12.94 -19.87
N ARG A 55 -4.40 13.61 -18.98
CA ARG A 55 -4.75 14.91 -18.39
C ARG A 55 -4.70 16.07 -19.38
N ALA A 56 -3.89 15.98 -20.44
CA ALA A 56 -3.79 17.01 -21.48
C ALA A 56 -5.14 17.29 -22.15
N ALA A 57 -6.00 16.29 -22.28
CA ALA A 57 -7.38 16.46 -22.77
C ALA A 57 -8.24 17.37 -21.87
N THR A 58 -7.82 17.59 -20.62
CA THR A 58 -8.46 18.47 -19.63
C THR A 58 -7.73 19.82 -19.47
N GLY A 59 -6.75 20.12 -20.32
CA GLY A 59 -5.97 21.37 -20.27
C GLY A 59 -4.82 21.38 -19.27
N TRP A 60 -4.44 20.22 -18.74
CA TRP A 60 -3.32 20.08 -17.80
C TRP A 60 -2.02 19.70 -18.52
N GLU A 61 -0.88 20.18 -18.03
CA GLU A 61 0.44 19.88 -18.58
C GLU A 61 1.41 19.47 -17.46
N LEU A 62 2.24 18.46 -17.75
CA LEU A 62 3.35 18.08 -16.87
C LEU A 62 4.56 18.98 -17.17
N VAL A 63 4.74 20.00 -16.34
CA VAL A 63 5.80 21.00 -16.55
C VAL A 63 7.14 20.58 -15.95
N ALA A 64 7.12 19.88 -14.81
CA ALA A 64 8.34 19.46 -14.11
C ALA A 64 8.15 18.15 -13.31
N ALA A 65 9.23 17.40 -13.11
CA ALA A 65 9.24 16.18 -12.30
C ALA A 65 10.59 15.94 -11.60
N ALA A 66 10.56 15.22 -10.48
CA ALA A 66 11.76 14.72 -9.81
C ALA A 66 11.68 13.20 -9.67
N THR A 67 12.79 12.50 -9.89
CA THR A 67 12.86 11.03 -9.82
C THR A 67 14.02 10.57 -8.93
N SER A 68 13.85 9.42 -8.27
CA SER A 68 14.91 8.79 -7.48
C SER A 68 15.85 7.91 -8.31
N ASP A 69 15.56 7.74 -9.59
CA ASP A 69 16.33 6.93 -10.53
C ASP A 69 16.36 7.61 -11.91
N GLN A 70 17.24 7.16 -12.80
CA GLN A 70 17.33 7.68 -14.15
C GLN A 70 16.07 7.35 -14.94
N SER A 71 15.44 8.36 -15.54
CA SER A 71 14.29 8.17 -16.42
C SER A 71 14.52 8.83 -17.78
N SER A 72 14.52 7.99 -18.82
CA SER A 72 14.54 8.49 -20.20
C SER A 72 13.18 9.06 -20.64
N SER A 73 12.08 8.66 -19.98
CA SER A 73 10.72 9.04 -20.35
C SER A 73 10.47 10.54 -20.22
N LEU A 74 10.98 11.17 -19.16
CA LEU A 74 10.86 12.62 -18.95
C LEU A 74 11.66 13.41 -19.99
N ARG A 75 12.92 12.99 -20.27
CA ARG A 75 13.77 13.57 -21.32
C ARG A 75 13.10 13.55 -22.68
N GLN A 76 12.56 12.39 -23.08
CA GLN A 76 11.93 12.20 -24.38
C GLN A 76 10.68 13.08 -24.57
N CYS A 77 10.01 13.46 -23.48
CA CYS A 77 8.82 14.31 -23.52
C CYS A 77 9.13 15.80 -23.29
N GLY A 78 10.42 16.19 -23.18
CA GLY A 78 10.81 17.58 -22.97
C GLY A 78 10.39 18.17 -21.62
N VAL A 79 10.07 17.31 -20.63
CA VAL A 79 9.66 17.74 -19.29
C VAL A 79 10.90 18.18 -18.52
N GLU A 80 10.83 19.34 -17.84
CA GLU A 80 11.88 19.77 -16.93
C GLU A 80 12.03 18.73 -15.81
N HIS A 81 13.24 18.20 -15.58
CA HIS A 81 13.40 17.16 -14.57
C HIS A 81 14.72 17.21 -13.84
N VAL A 82 14.67 16.71 -12.61
CA VAL A 82 15.84 16.49 -11.76
C VAL A 82 15.87 15.03 -11.36
N GLU A 83 17.01 14.38 -11.61
CA GLU A 83 17.33 13.07 -11.05
C GLU A 83 17.93 13.29 -9.66
N SER A 84 17.14 13.02 -8.63
CA SER A 84 17.59 13.04 -7.25
C SER A 84 18.35 11.76 -6.98
N TYR A 85 19.64 11.75 -7.31
CA TYR A 85 20.57 10.78 -6.75
C TYR A 85 20.49 10.93 -5.23
N ALA A 86 20.33 9.81 -4.52
CA ALA A 86 20.51 9.81 -3.08
C ALA A 86 21.92 10.33 -2.80
N PHE A 87 22.05 11.63 -2.53
CA PHE A 87 23.23 12.14 -1.90
C PHE A 87 23.40 11.30 -0.63
N PRO A 88 24.63 10.89 -0.27
CA PRO A 88 24.90 10.40 1.07
C PRO A 88 24.80 11.60 2.03
N MET A 89 23.62 12.23 2.10
CA MET A 89 23.28 13.05 3.24
C MET A 89 23.23 12.09 4.40
N SER A 90 23.97 12.43 5.45
CA SER A 90 23.82 11.79 6.74
C SER A 90 22.34 11.89 7.10
N VAL A 91 21.61 10.78 6.98
CA VAL A 91 20.18 10.66 7.28
C VAL A 91 19.90 10.98 8.76
N ALA A 92 20.97 11.13 9.57
CA ALA A 92 20.90 11.47 10.98
C ALA A 92 20.41 12.90 11.27
N GLU A 93 20.48 13.85 10.31
CA GLU A 93 20.17 15.27 10.57
C GLU A 93 18.84 15.75 10.00
N ILE A 94 18.18 14.96 9.14
CA ILE A 94 16.86 15.30 8.61
C ILE A 94 15.82 14.55 9.46
N PRO A 95 14.96 15.26 10.21
CA PRO A 95 13.91 14.59 10.97
C PRO A 95 13.04 13.81 10.00
N LEU A 96 12.87 12.51 10.27
CA LEU A 96 11.96 11.67 9.50
C LEU A 96 10.56 12.29 9.57
N PRO A 97 9.83 12.39 8.45
CA PRO A 97 8.43 12.79 8.47
C PRO A 97 7.67 11.95 9.49
N VAL A 98 6.83 12.60 10.29
CA VAL A 98 5.93 11.96 11.26
C VAL A 98 4.49 12.30 10.90
N LEU A 99 3.54 11.51 11.39
CA LEU A 99 2.13 11.84 11.22
C LEU A 99 1.79 13.08 12.07
N ASP A 100 1.59 14.20 11.40
CA ASP A 100 1.32 15.50 12.01
C ASP A 100 0.32 16.34 11.17
N GLY A 101 0.16 17.62 11.46
CA GLY A 101 -0.70 18.51 10.66
C GLY A 101 -0.24 18.70 9.21
N MET A 102 1.04 18.47 8.93
CA MET A 102 1.70 18.72 7.63
C MET A 102 1.78 17.49 6.75
N HIS A 103 1.75 16.30 7.34
CA HIS A 103 1.80 15.02 6.63
C HIS A 103 0.49 14.25 6.75
N VAL A 104 0.25 13.35 5.80
CA VAL A 104 -0.96 12.53 5.75
C VAL A 104 -0.58 11.05 5.73
N HIS A 105 -1.49 10.26 6.30
CA HIS A 105 -1.41 8.81 6.31
C HIS A 105 -1.61 8.23 4.90
N ARG A 106 -0.96 7.10 4.60
CA ARG A 106 -1.03 6.45 3.28
C ARG A 106 -2.46 6.11 2.82
N LEU A 107 -3.32 5.62 3.73
CA LEU A 107 -4.75 5.41 3.45
C LEU A 107 -5.49 6.72 3.17
N GLN A 108 -5.17 7.79 3.89
CA GLN A 108 -5.84 9.09 3.76
C GLN A 108 -5.61 9.73 2.38
N LEU A 109 -4.52 9.36 1.70
CA LEU A 109 -4.23 9.83 0.33
C LEU A 109 -5.27 9.38 -0.70
N GLU A 110 -5.93 8.23 -0.48
CA GLU A 110 -6.87 7.63 -1.43
C GLU A 110 -8.29 7.48 -0.86
N PHE A 111 -8.40 7.18 0.43
CA PHE A 111 -9.66 6.94 1.13
C PHE A 111 -9.73 7.77 2.43
N PRO A 112 -9.79 9.12 2.34
CA PRO A 112 -9.81 9.98 3.53
C PRO A 112 -11.01 9.73 4.44
N ASP A 113 -12.15 9.36 3.87
CA ASP A 113 -13.38 8.98 4.58
C ASP A 113 -13.22 7.70 5.42
N LEU A 114 -12.56 6.67 4.86
CA LEU A 114 -12.29 5.44 5.60
C LEU A 114 -11.24 5.68 6.69
N PHE A 115 -10.19 6.46 6.40
CA PHE A 115 -9.13 6.74 7.36
C PHE A 115 -9.66 7.27 8.69
N GLU A 116 -10.48 8.32 8.64
CA GLU A 116 -11.04 8.93 9.85
C GLU A 116 -11.88 7.93 10.66
N ARG A 117 -12.77 7.20 10.01
CA ARG A 117 -13.67 6.24 10.68
C ARG A 117 -12.91 5.05 11.27
N LEU A 118 -11.91 4.52 10.56
CA LEU A 118 -11.08 3.42 11.05
C LEU A 118 -10.22 3.85 12.24
N THR A 119 -9.66 5.07 12.20
CA THR A 119 -8.93 5.62 13.35
C THR A 119 -9.84 5.74 14.57
N ASN A 120 -11.05 6.30 14.39
CA ASN A 120 -12.02 6.44 15.47
C ASN A 120 -12.45 5.08 16.03
N LEU A 121 -12.75 4.10 15.18
CA LEU A 121 -13.12 2.75 15.59
C LEU A 121 -12.01 2.10 16.42
N SER A 122 -10.76 2.11 15.94
CA SER A 122 -9.63 1.50 16.66
C SER A 122 -9.34 2.16 18.01
N ALA A 123 -9.62 3.47 18.14
CA ALA A 123 -9.46 4.19 19.40
C ALA A 123 -10.60 3.89 20.40
N ALA A 124 -11.80 3.60 19.92
CA ALA A 124 -12.97 3.33 20.75
C ALA A 124 -13.10 1.86 21.16
N ASP A 125 -12.86 0.93 20.22
CA ASP A 125 -12.98 -0.52 20.44
C ASP A 125 -12.05 -1.31 19.51
N ASP A 126 -10.84 -1.54 20.00
CA ASP A 126 -9.82 -2.34 19.33
C ASP A 126 -10.28 -3.79 19.07
N ALA A 127 -11.13 -4.36 19.93
CA ALA A 127 -11.62 -5.72 19.75
C ALA A 127 -12.59 -5.80 18.55
N SER A 128 -13.46 -4.81 18.36
CA SER A 128 -14.30 -4.69 17.15
C SER A 128 -13.47 -4.45 15.89
N ALA A 129 -12.48 -3.55 15.97
CA ALA A 129 -11.53 -3.32 14.88
C ALA A 129 -10.81 -4.61 14.45
N ARG A 130 -10.26 -5.37 15.42
CA ARG A 130 -9.58 -6.65 15.19
C ARG A 130 -10.51 -7.68 14.56
N ARG A 131 -11.75 -7.83 15.05
CA ARG A 131 -12.73 -8.77 14.49
C ARG A 131 -13.08 -8.45 13.03
N MET A 132 -13.33 -7.18 12.73
CA MET A 132 -13.57 -6.73 11.34
C MET A 132 -12.38 -7.09 10.45
N MET A 133 -11.17 -6.76 10.89
CA MET A 133 -9.97 -7.00 10.08
C MET A 133 -9.69 -8.49 9.91
N MET A 134 -10.02 -9.34 10.88
CA MET A 134 -9.93 -10.80 10.75
C MET A 134 -10.83 -11.35 9.63
N VAL A 135 -12.03 -10.77 9.44
CA VAL A 135 -12.92 -11.15 8.34
C VAL A 135 -12.32 -10.75 7.00
N LEU A 136 -11.86 -9.50 6.87
CA LEU A 136 -11.26 -8.99 5.63
C LEU A 136 -9.97 -9.73 5.24
N ALA A 137 -9.13 -10.04 6.22
CA ALA A 137 -7.88 -10.74 6.00
C ALA A 137 -8.09 -12.17 5.50
N ARG A 138 -9.18 -12.84 5.91
CA ARG A 138 -9.49 -14.22 5.49
C ARG A 138 -9.54 -14.34 3.96
N ASP A 139 -10.29 -13.46 3.30
CA ASP A 139 -10.49 -13.53 1.85
C ASP A 139 -9.15 -13.37 1.10
N LEU A 140 -8.30 -12.45 1.56
CA LEU A 140 -6.96 -12.27 0.99
C LEU A 140 -6.06 -13.48 1.21
N ILE A 141 -6.10 -14.09 2.40
CA ILE A 141 -5.28 -15.26 2.74
C ILE A 141 -5.70 -16.48 1.92
N ASP A 142 -7.01 -16.70 1.78
CA ASP A 142 -7.55 -17.79 0.97
C ASP A 142 -7.13 -17.65 -0.51
N GLU A 143 -7.08 -16.43 -1.03
CA GLU A 143 -6.64 -16.16 -2.41
C GLU A 143 -5.15 -16.45 -2.62
N VAL A 144 -4.29 -16.08 -1.66
CA VAL A 144 -2.83 -16.28 -1.80
C VAL A 144 -2.34 -17.67 -1.41
N ASN A 145 -3.21 -18.53 -0.86
CA ASN A 145 -2.87 -19.88 -0.41
C ASN A 145 -2.26 -20.77 -1.52
N GLY A 146 -2.61 -20.51 -2.79
CA GLY A 146 -2.06 -21.22 -3.94
C GLY A 146 -0.74 -20.66 -4.48
N PHE A 147 -0.24 -19.55 -3.93
CA PHE A 147 0.94 -18.86 -4.42
C PHE A 147 2.20 -19.26 -3.67
N GLN A 148 3.35 -19.04 -4.29
CA GLN A 148 4.63 -19.27 -3.63
C GLN A 148 4.87 -18.21 -2.54
N HIS A 149 5.12 -18.67 -1.32
CA HIS A 149 5.38 -17.85 -0.14
C HIS A 149 6.68 -18.27 0.57
N LEU A 150 7.45 -17.32 1.10
CA LEU A 150 8.65 -17.64 1.90
C LEU A 150 8.35 -18.20 3.29
N ILE A 151 7.12 -18.00 3.79
CA ILE A 151 6.63 -18.48 5.09
C ILE A 151 5.36 -19.30 4.91
N ASP A 152 5.10 -20.25 5.80
CA ASP A 152 3.81 -20.95 5.90
C ASP A 152 2.74 -20.00 6.45
N LEU A 153 2.27 -19.11 5.58
CA LEU A 153 1.23 -18.13 5.85
C LEU A 153 -0.10 -18.79 6.25
N PRO A 154 -0.58 -19.86 5.59
CA PRO A 154 -1.81 -20.55 6.00
C PRO A 154 -1.74 -21.12 7.42
N ARG A 155 -0.59 -21.67 7.83
CA ARG A 155 -0.40 -22.14 9.21
C ARG A 155 -0.45 -21.00 10.21
N THR A 156 0.25 -19.90 9.94
CA THR A 156 0.26 -18.72 10.83
C THR A 156 -1.15 -18.15 10.99
N TRP A 157 -1.88 -18.04 9.88
CA TRP A 157 -3.27 -17.60 9.85
C TRP A 157 -4.20 -18.53 10.62
N SER A 158 -4.05 -19.85 10.45
CA SER A 158 -4.87 -20.84 11.16
C SER A 158 -4.67 -20.77 12.68
N ALA A 159 -3.45 -20.51 13.14
CA ALA A 159 -3.14 -20.34 14.56
C ALA A 159 -3.86 -19.11 15.15
N LEU A 160 -3.79 -17.97 14.44
CA LEU A 160 -4.52 -16.74 14.79
C LEU A 160 -6.02 -16.96 14.91
N VAL A 161 -6.64 -17.58 13.90
CA VAL A 161 -8.09 -17.84 13.87
C VAL A 161 -8.52 -18.78 14.99
N ALA A 162 -7.66 -19.73 15.39
CA ALA A 162 -7.92 -20.66 16.48
C ALA A 162 -7.70 -20.06 17.88
N GLY A 163 -7.27 -18.79 17.98
CA GLY A 163 -6.91 -18.15 19.26
C GLY A 163 -5.59 -18.64 19.84
N ASN A 164 -4.79 -19.37 19.05
CA ASN A 164 -3.45 -19.81 19.42
C ASN A 164 -2.44 -18.78 18.90
N GLU A 165 -2.37 -17.62 19.56
CA GLU A 165 -1.52 -16.53 19.10
C GLU A 165 -0.04 -16.97 19.03
N PRO A 166 0.66 -16.68 17.92
CA PRO A 166 2.09 -16.95 17.82
C PRO A 166 2.87 -16.27 18.95
N SER A 167 3.94 -16.92 19.41
CA SER A 167 4.86 -16.35 20.38
C SER A 167 5.64 -15.16 19.81
N ALA A 168 6.25 -14.35 20.68
CA ALA A 168 7.07 -13.20 20.27
C ALA A 168 8.21 -13.57 19.31
N ASP A 169 8.86 -14.72 19.52
CA ASP A 169 9.92 -15.22 18.63
C ASP A 169 9.37 -15.64 17.25
N GLU A 170 8.17 -16.23 17.21
CA GLU A 170 7.48 -16.56 15.96
C GLU A 170 7.09 -15.29 15.20
N TRP A 171 6.64 -14.25 15.91
CA TRP A 171 6.35 -12.94 15.32
C TRP A 171 7.60 -12.25 14.78
N ASP A 172 8.70 -12.22 15.53
CA ASP A 172 9.97 -11.64 15.08
C ASP A 172 10.47 -12.35 13.80
N LYS A 173 10.36 -13.68 13.76
CA LYS A 173 10.66 -14.45 12.55
C LYS A 173 9.73 -14.11 11.38
N PHE A 174 8.42 -13.98 11.64
CA PHE A 174 7.43 -13.60 10.64
C PHE A 174 7.75 -12.23 10.03
N GLN A 175 8.10 -11.23 10.86
CA GLN A 175 8.43 -9.89 10.39
C GLN A 175 9.68 -9.88 9.51
N LYS A 176 10.76 -10.57 9.93
CA LYS A 176 11.99 -10.68 9.11
C LYS A 176 11.73 -11.33 7.74
N LEU A 177 10.86 -12.34 7.70
CA LEU A 177 10.48 -12.99 6.45
C LEU A 177 9.57 -12.10 5.59
N THR A 178 8.75 -11.26 6.21
CA THR A 178 7.94 -10.25 5.52
C THR A 178 8.82 -9.20 4.85
N GLU A 179 9.82 -8.68 5.55
CA GLU A 179 10.81 -7.76 4.98
C GLU A 179 11.56 -8.39 3.80
N LEU A 180 11.96 -9.66 3.93
CA LEU A 180 12.62 -10.39 2.86
C LEU A 180 11.69 -10.62 1.65
N GLU A 181 10.41 -10.95 1.89
CA GLU A 181 9.41 -11.12 0.82
C GLU A 181 9.22 -9.83 0.02
N PHE A 182 9.24 -8.66 0.67
CA PHE A 182 9.20 -7.38 -0.06
C PHE A 182 10.39 -7.19 -0.98
N LEU A 183 11.60 -7.49 -0.50
CA LEU A 183 12.81 -7.42 -1.34
C LEU A 183 12.73 -8.40 -2.52
N VAL A 184 12.32 -9.64 -2.26
CA VAL A 184 12.16 -10.66 -3.32
C VAL A 184 11.09 -10.24 -4.33
N THR A 185 9.99 -9.65 -3.87
CA THR A 185 8.92 -9.13 -4.74
C THR A 185 9.45 -8.05 -5.68
N THR A 186 10.25 -7.10 -5.20
CA THR A 186 10.86 -6.06 -6.05
C THR A 186 11.72 -6.66 -7.16
N THR A 187 12.43 -7.77 -6.92
CA THR A 187 13.26 -8.42 -7.96
C THR A 187 12.44 -9.09 -9.07
N LYS A 188 11.16 -9.38 -8.83
CA LYS A 188 10.24 -9.98 -9.81
C LYS A 188 9.55 -8.94 -10.70
N ARG A 189 9.77 -7.64 -10.47
CA ARG A 189 9.10 -6.56 -11.18
C ARG A 189 9.31 -6.66 -12.71
N PRO A 190 8.28 -6.46 -13.55
CA PRO A 190 8.46 -6.40 -14.98
C PRO A 190 9.56 -5.40 -15.40
N PRO A 191 10.42 -5.75 -16.37
CA PRO A 191 10.35 -6.92 -17.25
C PRO A 191 11.07 -8.19 -16.72
N ALA A 192 11.56 -8.21 -15.48
CA ALA A 192 12.36 -9.33 -14.97
C ALA A 192 11.58 -10.67 -14.95
N CYS A 193 10.27 -10.61 -14.71
CA CYS A 193 9.34 -11.73 -14.80
C CYS A 193 8.03 -11.30 -15.47
N PRO A 194 7.18 -12.25 -15.92
CA PRO A 194 5.82 -11.94 -16.33
C PRO A 194 5.07 -11.18 -15.23
N VAL A 195 4.23 -10.21 -15.62
CA VAL A 195 3.48 -9.36 -14.67
C VAL A 195 2.64 -10.17 -13.68
N GLU A 196 2.16 -11.35 -14.09
CA GLU A 196 1.37 -12.24 -13.24
C GLU A 196 2.21 -12.83 -12.08
N VAL A 197 3.48 -13.16 -12.33
CA VAL A 197 4.40 -13.66 -11.29
C VAL A 197 4.69 -12.56 -10.27
N TYR A 198 4.87 -11.32 -10.75
CA TYR A 198 5.01 -10.15 -9.86
C TYR A 198 3.72 -9.89 -9.07
N ARG A 199 2.55 -9.99 -9.70
CA ARG A 199 1.24 -9.78 -9.06
C ARG A 199 0.98 -10.78 -7.93
N GLN A 200 1.28 -12.06 -8.15
CA GLN A 200 1.17 -13.09 -7.11
C GLN A 200 2.10 -12.81 -5.93
N ALA A 201 3.38 -12.52 -6.19
CA ALA A 201 4.34 -12.17 -5.14
C ALA A 201 3.91 -10.88 -4.38
N TRP A 202 3.40 -9.89 -5.09
CA TRP A 202 2.86 -8.67 -4.52
C TRP A 202 1.70 -8.92 -3.58
N MET A 203 0.75 -9.76 -3.99
CA MET A 203 -0.41 -10.12 -3.16
C MET A 203 0.04 -10.88 -1.91
N VAL A 204 0.99 -11.81 -2.03
CA VAL A 204 1.59 -12.50 -0.87
C VAL A 204 2.20 -11.49 0.09
N GLY A 205 3.00 -10.54 -0.40
CA GLY A 205 3.58 -9.48 0.44
C GLY A 205 2.52 -8.64 1.16
N ARG A 206 1.44 -8.25 0.47
CA ARG A 206 0.32 -7.51 1.09
C ARG A 206 -0.44 -8.35 2.10
N ALA A 207 -0.62 -9.63 1.86
CA ALA A 207 -1.24 -10.56 2.81
C ALA A 207 -0.38 -10.72 4.07
N MET A 208 0.94 -10.85 3.90
CA MET A 208 1.88 -10.88 5.03
C MET A 208 1.85 -9.57 5.81
N GLU A 209 1.80 -8.42 5.14
CA GLU A 209 1.65 -7.12 5.80
C GLU A 209 0.35 -7.02 6.62
N VAL A 210 -0.77 -7.49 6.08
CA VAL A 210 -2.04 -7.57 6.83
C VAL A 210 -1.88 -8.46 8.05
N VAL A 211 -1.28 -9.64 7.90
CA VAL A 211 -1.10 -10.59 9.03
C VAL A 211 -0.16 -10.03 10.10
N SER A 212 0.88 -9.29 9.71
CA SER A 212 1.76 -8.55 10.63
C SER A 212 0.99 -7.60 11.54
N GLY A 213 -0.18 -7.12 11.13
CA GLY A 213 -1.04 -6.26 11.95
C GLY A 213 -1.68 -6.94 13.16
N PHE A 214 -1.65 -8.27 13.24
CA PHE A 214 -2.21 -9.01 14.38
C PHE A 214 -1.19 -9.40 15.45
N GLY A 215 0.10 -9.14 15.22
CA GLY A 215 1.19 -9.54 16.13
C GLY A 215 1.56 -8.51 17.19
N ASP A 216 2.66 -8.75 17.89
CA ASP A 216 3.09 -8.00 19.08
C ASP A 216 3.38 -6.50 18.82
N ARG A 217 3.73 -6.15 17.59
CA ARG A 217 3.89 -4.76 17.12
C ARG A 217 2.89 -4.52 16.00
N PRO A 218 1.60 -4.35 16.34
CA PRO A 218 0.55 -4.35 15.34
C PRO A 218 0.65 -3.10 14.48
N LEU A 219 0.50 -3.30 13.17
CA LEU A 219 0.18 -2.22 12.25
C LEU A 219 -1.18 -1.62 12.63
N PRO A 220 -1.31 -0.29 12.69
CA PRO A 220 -2.59 0.37 12.88
C PRO A 220 -3.66 -0.12 11.90
N LEU A 221 -4.93 -0.15 12.33
CA LEU A 221 -6.05 -0.58 11.48
C LEU A 221 -6.08 0.12 10.10
N PRO A 222 -5.86 1.45 9.97
CA PRO A 222 -5.79 2.10 8.67
C PRO A 222 -4.63 1.61 7.79
N ASP A 223 -3.52 1.19 8.39
CA ASP A 223 -2.38 0.61 7.67
C ASP A 223 -2.74 -0.77 7.12
N MET A 224 -3.43 -1.60 7.89
CA MET A 224 -3.89 -2.92 7.42
C MET A 224 -4.89 -2.77 6.26
N VAL A 225 -5.83 -1.84 6.35
CA VAL A 225 -6.81 -1.58 5.26
C VAL A 225 -6.12 -1.02 4.02
N TYR A 226 -5.08 -0.20 4.16
CA TYR A 226 -4.29 0.25 3.01
C TYR A 226 -3.58 -0.92 2.34
N ALA A 227 -2.93 -1.80 3.10
CA ALA A 227 -2.28 -3.01 2.56
C ALA A 227 -3.29 -3.90 1.81
N LEU A 228 -4.49 -4.10 2.38
CA LEU A 228 -5.60 -4.81 1.75
C LEU A 228 -6.00 -4.17 0.41
N SER A 229 -6.19 -2.84 0.37
CA SER A 229 -6.54 -2.12 -0.86
C SER A 229 -5.48 -2.28 -1.96
N ALA A 230 -4.21 -2.33 -1.57
CA ALA A 230 -3.09 -2.48 -2.48
C ALA A 230 -2.92 -3.91 -3.03
N ALA A 231 -3.54 -4.93 -2.40
CA ALA A 231 -3.55 -6.30 -2.92
C ALA A 231 -4.37 -6.42 -4.22
N TRP A 232 -5.44 -5.62 -4.36
CA TRP A 232 -6.29 -5.60 -5.55
C TRP A 232 -6.36 -4.21 -6.20
N PRO A 233 -5.35 -3.83 -7.01
CA PRO A 233 -5.30 -2.53 -7.67
C PRO A 233 -6.56 -2.24 -8.49
N GLY A 234 -7.16 -1.07 -8.23
CA GLY A 234 -8.34 -0.58 -8.94
C GLY A 234 -9.66 -1.23 -8.53
N VAL A 235 -9.67 -2.02 -7.47
CA VAL A 235 -10.89 -2.41 -6.76
C VAL A 235 -11.12 -1.39 -5.63
N ASP A 236 -12.34 -0.85 -5.54
CA ASP A 236 -12.69 0.05 -4.44
C ASP A 236 -12.85 -0.73 -3.15
N VAL A 237 -11.86 -0.61 -2.26
CA VAL A 237 -11.81 -1.31 -0.97
C VAL A 237 -13.00 -0.96 -0.06
N ARG A 238 -13.65 0.20 -0.27
CA ARG A 238 -14.88 0.58 0.46
C ARG A 238 -15.96 -0.49 0.35
N ARG A 239 -16.06 -1.18 -0.80
CA ARG A 239 -17.08 -2.22 -1.01
C ARG A 239 -16.95 -3.39 -0.04
N GLN A 240 -15.73 -3.67 0.42
CA GLN A 240 -15.45 -4.76 1.36
C GLN A 240 -15.49 -4.25 2.81
N VAL A 241 -14.95 -3.06 3.07
CA VAL A 241 -14.79 -2.50 4.41
C VAL A 241 -16.10 -1.92 4.95
N GLU A 242 -16.88 -1.22 4.13
CA GLU A 242 -18.04 -0.43 4.57
C GLU A 242 -19.10 -1.25 5.33
N PRO A 243 -19.50 -2.47 4.88
CA PRO A 243 -20.50 -3.25 5.60
C PRO A 243 -20.06 -3.65 7.01
N LEU A 244 -18.78 -4.04 7.15
CA LEU A 244 -18.22 -4.48 8.43
C LEU A 244 -17.96 -3.30 9.37
N LEU A 245 -17.46 -2.19 8.81
CA LEU A 245 -17.24 -0.95 9.54
C LEU A 245 -18.55 -0.40 10.10
N ARG A 246 -19.62 -0.36 9.29
CA ARG A 246 -20.95 0.06 9.76
C ARG A 246 -21.51 -0.83 10.86
N ALA A 247 -21.32 -2.15 10.74
CA ALA A 247 -21.77 -3.07 11.79
C ALA A 247 -21.07 -2.79 13.12
N ALA A 248 -19.76 -2.58 13.09
CA ALA A 248 -18.98 -2.23 14.27
C ALA A 248 -19.36 -0.85 14.84
N GLU A 249 -19.63 0.14 13.99
CA GLU A 249 -20.09 1.47 14.42
C GLU A 249 -21.47 1.40 15.11
N LEU A 250 -22.40 0.61 14.58
CA LEU A 250 -23.72 0.39 15.18
C LEU A 250 -23.63 -0.31 16.55
N ASP A 251 -22.73 -1.27 16.71
CA ASP A 251 -22.47 -1.93 18.00
C ASP A 251 -21.97 -0.93 19.06
N LEU A 252 -21.31 0.15 18.63
CA LEU A 252 -20.88 1.27 19.48
C LEU A 252 -21.95 2.35 19.68
N GLY A 253 -23.13 2.22 19.06
CA GLY A 253 -24.18 3.22 19.09
C GLY A 253 -23.86 4.49 18.30
N TRP A 254 -22.93 4.40 17.34
CA TRP A 254 -22.73 5.43 16.35
C TRP A 254 -23.75 5.15 15.24
N TYR A 255 -24.71 6.06 15.04
CA TYR A 255 -25.86 6.00 14.12
C TYR A 255 -27.13 5.33 14.64
#